data_AF-A0A8H4UGQ8-F1
#
_entry.id   AF-A0A8H4UGQ8-F1
#
_cell.length_a   1.000
_cell.length_b   1.000
_cell.length_c   1.000
_cell.angle_alpha   90.00
_cell.angle_beta   90.00
_cell.angle_gamma   90.00
#
_symmetry.space_group_name_H-M   'P 1'
#
loop_
_entity.id
_entity.type
_entity.pdbx_description
1 polymer ?
#
loop_
_entity_poly.entity_id
_entity_poly.type
_entity_poly.pdbx_seq_one_letter_code
_entity_poly.pdbx_strand_id
1 'polypeptide(L)'
;MSLGTAIASYSLGNFAWLSTQALPLILWPSFVGSLLRSENQDASLLETYFARSLGFSLLALGLIVVVLSGALPIDSSSKETATSSEDTPSPYASAAVLVSTLHNGLSAFHCYGRFAWTRETGYLLGCVGSGVFAAFGIYCVMFAGDKAMTSRYHKFDQSTSGFPFKNSQSYRSKKKAL
;
A
#
# COMPACT_ATOMS: atom_id res chain seq x y z
N MET A 1 -3.23 0.00 18.24
CA MET A 1 -2.36 -0.56 17.19
C MET A 1 -1.20 0.42 17.03
N SER A 2 0.05 -0.01 17.21
CA SER A 2 1.20 0.89 16.99
C SER A 2 1.25 1.28 15.50
N LEU A 3 1.73 2.48 15.18
CA LEU A 3 1.85 2.96 13.80
C LEU A 3 2.76 2.06 12.95
N GLY A 4 3.81 1.49 13.57
CA GLY A 4 4.68 0.51 12.91
C GLY A 4 3.94 -0.77 12.51
N THR A 5 2.95 -1.18 13.30
CA THR A 5 2.10 -2.34 12.97
C THR A 5 1.15 -2.05 11.81
N ALA A 6 0.69 -0.80 11.65
CA ALA A 6 -0.15 -0.41 10.51
C ALA A 6 0.61 -0.50 9.18
N ILE A 7 1.83 0.03 9.11
CA ILE A 7 2.66 -0.03 7.89
C ILE A 7 3.01 -1.48 7.53
N ALA A 8 3.38 -2.30 8.51
CA ALA A 8 3.65 -3.73 8.28
C ALA A 8 2.39 -4.48 7.77
N SER A 9 1.22 -4.22 8.37
CA SER A 9 -0.04 -4.83 7.95
C SER A 9 -0.47 -4.42 6.54
N TYR A 10 -0.27 -3.15 6.18
CA TYR A 10 -0.51 -2.65 4.83
C TYR A 10 0.43 -3.31 3.83
N SER A 11 1.73 -3.37 4.12
CA SER A 11 2.73 -3.94 3.20
C SER A 11 2.48 -5.44 2.94
N LEU A 12 2.19 -6.22 3.98
CA LEU A 12 1.83 -7.63 3.84
C LEU A 12 0.49 -7.82 3.12
N GLY A 13 -0.51 -7.00 3.44
CA GLY A 13 -1.81 -7.03 2.76
C GLY A 13 -1.69 -6.69 1.27
N ASN A 14 -0.91 -5.65 0.94
CA ASN A 14 -0.63 -5.25 -0.43
C ASN A 14 0.13 -6.36 -1.18
N PHE A 15 1.11 -7.02 -0.55
CA PHE A 15 1.77 -8.18 -1.14
C PHE A 15 0.79 -9.34 -1.39
N ALA A 16 -0.09 -9.65 -0.44
CA ALA A 16 -1.11 -10.68 -0.61
C ALA A 16 -2.07 -10.35 -1.76
N TRP A 17 -2.47 -9.08 -1.89
CA TRP A 17 -3.33 -8.60 -2.98
C TRP A 17 -2.65 -8.75 -4.36
N LEU A 18 -1.40 -8.30 -4.47
CA LEU A 18 -0.62 -8.44 -5.70
C LEU A 18 -0.37 -9.92 -6.04
N SER A 19 -0.13 -10.76 -5.03
CA SER A 19 0.04 -12.21 -5.19
C SER A 19 -1.24 -12.89 -5.68
N THR A 20 -2.39 -12.45 -5.18
CA THR A 20 -3.71 -12.97 -5.60
C THR A 20 -3.97 -12.73 -7.08
N GLN A 21 -3.47 -11.63 -7.66
CA GLN A 21 -3.55 -11.36 -9.10
C GLN A 21 -2.43 -12.06 -9.88
N ALA A 22 -1.22 -12.12 -9.31
CA ALA A 22 -0.06 -12.71 -9.96
C ALA A 22 -0.20 -14.23 -10.17
N LEU A 23 -0.73 -14.97 -9.18
CA LEU A 23 -0.84 -16.43 -9.26
C LEU A 23 -1.71 -16.91 -10.44
N PRO A 24 -2.94 -16.39 -10.64
CA PRO A 24 -3.72 -16.68 -11.84
C PRO A 24 -3.01 -16.27 -13.12
N LEU A 25 -2.33 -15.12 -13.16
CA LEU A 25 -1.61 -14.67 -14.36
C LEU A 25 -0.44 -15.59 -14.74
N ILE A 26 0.24 -16.17 -13.76
CA ILE A 26 1.38 -17.08 -13.99
C ILE A 26 0.90 -18.48 -14.38
N LEU A 27 0.01 -19.04 -13.55
CA LEU A 27 -0.43 -20.44 -13.65
C LEU A 27 -1.54 -20.62 -14.69
N TRP A 28 -2.47 -19.67 -14.76
CA TRP A 28 -3.69 -19.77 -15.59
C TRP A 28 -4.06 -18.44 -16.29
N PRO A 29 -3.22 -17.96 -17.21
CA PRO A 29 -3.44 -16.68 -17.89
C PRO A 29 -4.76 -16.62 -18.66
N SER A 30 -5.22 -17.74 -19.23
CA SER A 30 -6.50 -17.80 -19.97
C SER A 30 -7.72 -17.54 -19.09
N PHE A 31 -7.70 -17.92 -17.81
CA PHE A 31 -8.77 -17.63 -16.87
C PHE A 31 -8.91 -16.12 -16.61
N VAL A 32 -7.76 -15.43 -16.51
CA VAL A 32 -7.77 -13.97 -16.39
C VAL A 32 -8.29 -13.33 -17.67
N GLY A 33 -7.93 -13.87 -18.84
CA GLY A 33 -8.44 -13.43 -20.14
C GLY A 33 -9.97 -13.50 -20.23
N SER A 34 -10.57 -14.62 -19.83
CA SER A 34 -12.03 -14.81 -19.87
C SER A 34 -12.79 -13.97 -18.86
N LEU A 35 -12.18 -13.57 -17.75
CA LEU A 35 -12.78 -12.62 -16.80
C LEU A 35 -12.80 -11.18 -17.33
N LEU A 36 -11.90 -10.85 -18.26
CA LEU A 36 -11.71 -9.51 -18.79
C LEU A 36 -12.33 -9.31 -20.19
N ARG A 37 -12.74 -10.39 -20.84
CA ARG A 37 -13.36 -10.39 -22.17
C ARG A 37 -14.60 -11.29 -22.17
N SER A 38 -15.72 -10.77 -22.65
CA SER A 38 -16.93 -11.56 -22.95
C SER A 38 -16.72 -12.54 -24.12
N GLU A 39 -15.81 -12.24 -25.05
CA GLU A 39 -15.53 -13.10 -26.20
C GLU A 39 -14.41 -14.09 -25.87
N ASN A 40 -14.75 -15.39 -25.84
CA ASN A 40 -13.81 -16.48 -25.60
C ASN A 40 -12.96 -16.73 -26.85
N GLN A 41 -12.02 -15.82 -27.12
CA GLN A 41 -10.90 -16.10 -28.03
C GLN A 41 -9.76 -16.78 -27.28
N ASP A 42 -9.10 -17.72 -27.96
CA ASP A 42 -7.89 -18.34 -27.44
C ASP A 42 -6.80 -17.28 -27.21
N ALA A 43 -6.20 -17.33 -26.03
CA ALA A 43 -5.13 -16.43 -25.66
C ALA A 43 -3.95 -16.61 -26.62
N SER A 44 -3.50 -15.53 -27.24
CA SER A 44 -2.31 -15.58 -28.11
C SER A 44 -1.07 -15.97 -27.29
N LEU A 45 -0.07 -16.57 -27.96
CA LEU A 45 1.23 -16.87 -27.35
C LEU A 45 1.87 -15.61 -26.74
N LEU A 46 1.68 -14.46 -27.38
CA LEU A 46 2.18 -13.18 -26.91
C LEU A 46 1.45 -12.71 -25.64
N GLU A 47 0.12 -12.85 -25.58
CA GLU A 47 -0.68 -12.50 -24.41
C GLU A 47 -0.30 -13.37 -23.21
N THR A 48 -0.09 -14.66 -23.45
CA THR A 48 0.36 -15.61 -22.43
C THR A 48 1.74 -15.24 -21.88
N TYR A 49 2.67 -14.85 -22.75
CA TYR A 49 4.00 -14.39 -22.34
C TYR A 49 3.92 -13.12 -21.48
N PHE A 50 3.17 -12.11 -21.94
CA PHE A 50 3.01 -10.85 -21.21
C PHE A 50 2.28 -11.05 -19.87
N ALA A 51 1.26 -11.90 -19.83
CA ALA A 51 0.53 -12.22 -18.60
C ALA A 51 1.47 -12.81 -17.53
N ARG A 52 2.30 -13.80 -17.90
CA ARG A 52 3.27 -14.41 -16.98
C ARG A 52 4.34 -13.41 -16.52
N SER A 53 4.89 -12.64 -17.45
CA SER A 53 5.88 -11.59 -17.14
C SER A 53 5.32 -10.53 -16.19
N LEU A 54 4.07 -10.13 -16.40
CA LEU A 54 3.35 -9.21 -15.52
C LEU A 54 3.14 -9.83 -14.13
N GLY A 55 2.74 -11.10 -14.05
CA GLY A 55 2.61 -11.82 -12.79
C GLY A 55 3.92 -11.85 -11.98
N PHE A 56 5.05 -12.16 -12.62
CA PHE A 56 6.36 -12.09 -11.96
C PHE A 56 6.71 -10.68 -11.47
N SER A 57 6.37 -9.66 -12.26
CA SER A 57 6.59 -8.26 -11.91
C SER A 57 5.76 -7.83 -10.70
N LEU A 58 4.50 -8.27 -10.59
CA LEU A 58 3.64 -7.98 -9.44
C LEU A 58 4.17 -8.61 -8.15
N LEU A 59 4.66 -9.85 -8.21
CA LEU A 59 5.29 -10.51 -7.05
C LEU A 59 6.55 -9.77 -6.61
N ALA A 60 7.41 -9.39 -7.56
CA ALA A 60 8.62 -8.63 -7.26
C ALA A 60 8.27 -7.26 -6.63
N LEU A 61 7.28 -6.55 -7.18
CA LEU A 61 6.85 -5.25 -6.67
C LEU A 61 6.30 -5.37 -5.24
N GLY A 62 5.46 -6.36 -4.97
CA GLY A 62 4.95 -6.60 -3.63
C GLY A 62 6.06 -6.96 -2.63
N LEU A 63 7.03 -7.78 -3.05
CA LEU A 63 8.17 -8.17 -2.21
C LEU A 63 9.09 -6.98 -1.90
N ILE A 64 9.35 -6.11 -2.87
CA ILE A 64 10.09 -4.85 -2.66
C ILE A 64 9.40 -3.99 -1.60
N VAL A 65 8.07 -3.85 -1.64
CA VAL A 65 7.32 -3.06 -0.64
C VAL A 65 7.47 -3.68 0.76
N VAL A 66 7.38 -4.99 0.89
CA VAL A 66 7.54 -5.70 2.18
C VAL A 66 8.95 -5.52 2.74
N VAL A 67 9.99 -5.65 1.89
CA VAL A 67 11.38 -5.46 2.28
C VAL A 67 11.65 -4.02 2.72
N LEU A 68 11.21 -3.03 1.92
CA LEU A 68 11.43 -1.62 2.26
C LEU A 68 10.63 -1.19 3.50
N SER A 69 9.51 -1.83 3.78
CA SER A 69 8.68 -1.57 4.97
C SER A 69 9.35 -1.97 6.29
N GLY A 70 10.42 -2.77 6.26
CA GLY A 70 11.06 -3.30 7.48
C GLY A 70 10.22 -4.37 8.20
N ALA A 71 9.22 -4.95 7.52
CA ALA A 71 8.35 -5.98 8.09
C ALA A 71 9.05 -7.36 8.22
N LEU A 72 10.14 -7.56 7.48
CA LEU A 72 10.96 -8.77 7.56
C LEU A 72 12.21 -8.50 8.41
N PRO A 73 12.49 -9.31 9.44
CA PRO A 73 13.75 -9.27 10.16
C PRO A 73 14.84 -9.94 9.31
N ILE A 74 15.36 -9.21 8.32
CA ILE A 74 16.43 -9.71 7.43
C ILE A 74 17.79 -9.73 8.16
N ASP A 75 17.91 -9.06 9.32
CA ASP A 75 19.18 -8.93 10.04
C ASP A 75 19.13 -9.59 11.42
N SER A 76 19.65 -10.82 11.51
CA SER A 76 19.90 -11.52 12.77
C SER A 76 21.01 -10.87 13.62
N SER A 77 21.73 -9.87 13.09
CA SER A 77 22.84 -9.22 13.80
C SER A 77 22.40 -8.04 14.68
N SER A 78 21.12 -7.66 14.69
CA SER A 78 20.61 -6.53 15.47
C SER A 78 20.16 -6.88 16.90
N LYS A 79 20.55 -8.06 17.41
CA LYS A 79 20.25 -8.48 18.78
C LYS A 79 21.04 -7.69 19.85
N GLU A 80 22.07 -6.94 19.48
CA GLU A 80 22.80 -6.04 20.39
C GLU A 80 22.17 -4.64 20.55
N THR A 81 21.16 -4.30 19.74
CA THR A 81 20.46 -3.01 19.85
C THR A 81 19.02 -3.19 20.33
N ALA A 82 18.77 -4.18 21.20
CA ALA A 82 17.50 -4.38 21.90
C ALA A 82 17.19 -3.26 22.94
N THR A 83 17.88 -2.12 22.86
CA THR A 83 17.65 -0.91 23.65
C THR A 83 17.36 0.33 22.81
N SER A 84 17.34 0.23 21.47
CA SER A 84 16.96 1.37 20.60
C SER A 84 15.71 1.04 19.78
N SER A 85 14.57 1.40 20.36
CA SER A 85 13.30 1.72 19.70
C SER A 85 12.76 0.72 18.67
N GLU A 86 11.99 -0.26 19.16
CA GLU A 86 11.04 -1.08 18.38
C GLU A 86 10.07 -0.27 17.47
N ASP A 87 9.99 1.05 17.66
CA ASP A 87 9.09 1.98 16.97
C ASP A 87 9.77 2.89 15.91
N THR A 88 11.00 2.60 15.47
CA THR A 88 11.61 3.40 14.38
C THR A 88 11.33 2.74 13.02
N PRO A 89 10.31 3.17 12.25
CA PRO A 89 10.07 2.65 10.91
C PRO A 89 11.31 2.90 10.03
N SER A 90 11.59 1.97 9.12
CA SER A 90 12.69 2.13 8.17
C SER A 90 12.57 3.47 7.43
N PRO A 91 13.68 4.14 7.10
CA PRO A 91 13.64 5.46 6.46
C PRO A 91 12.97 5.44 5.08
N TYR A 92 12.85 4.26 4.46
CA TYR A 92 12.24 4.06 3.14
C TYR A 92 10.79 3.58 3.21
N ALA A 93 10.26 3.24 4.39
CA ALA A 93 8.90 2.71 4.54
C ALA A 93 7.84 3.70 4.02
N SER A 94 7.96 4.98 4.35
CA SER A 94 7.02 6.01 3.91
C SER A 94 6.99 6.15 2.38
N ALA A 95 8.16 6.15 1.75
CA ALA A 95 8.28 6.20 0.29
C ALA A 95 7.71 4.95 -0.38
N ALA A 96 7.98 3.76 0.17
CA ALA A 96 7.45 2.50 -0.36
C ALA A 96 5.92 2.42 -0.25
N VAL A 97 5.35 2.86 0.87
CA VAL A 97 3.91 2.96 1.07
C VAL A 97 3.31 3.97 0.08
N LEU A 98 3.92 5.14 -0.11
CA LEU A 98 3.43 6.14 -1.06
C LEU A 98 3.44 5.62 -2.51
N VAL A 99 4.53 5.00 -2.95
CA VAL A 99 4.65 4.45 -4.31
C VAL A 99 3.64 3.31 -4.54
N SER A 100 3.49 2.41 -3.58
CA SER A 100 2.48 1.34 -3.68
C SER A 100 1.05 1.87 -3.63
N THR A 101 0.79 2.94 -2.89
CA THR A 101 -0.51 3.62 -2.85
C THR A 101 -0.84 4.22 -4.21
N LEU A 102 0.13 4.89 -4.85
CA LEU A 102 -0.02 5.43 -6.21
C LEU A 102 -0.27 4.32 -7.24
N HIS A 103 0.46 3.20 -7.14
CA HIS A 103 0.25 2.04 -7.99
C HIS A 103 -1.20 1.52 -7.88
N ASN A 104 -1.68 1.29 -6.65
CA ASN A 104 -3.05 0.83 -6.42
C ASN A 104 -4.10 1.86 -6.87
N GLY A 105 -3.85 3.16 -6.69
CA GLY A 105 -4.74 4.22 -7.14
C GLY A 105 -4.84 4.31 -8.67
N LEU A 106 -3.70 4.23 -9.38
CA LEU A 106 -3.67 4.21 -10.85
C LEU A 106 -4.33 2.94 -11.40
N SER A 107 -4.07 1.78 -10.78
CA SER A 107 -4.71 0.51 -11.14
C SER A 107 -6.23 0.58 -10.94
N ALA A 108 -6.71 1.13 -9.82
CA ALA A 108 -8.15 1.32 -9.58
C ALA A 108 -8.77 2.26 -10.62
N PHE A 109 -8.11 3.38 -10.94
CA PHE A 109 -8.57 4.31 -11.96
C PHE A 109 -8.64 3.67 -13.36
N HIS A 110 -7.61 2.91 -13.75
CA HIS A 110 -7.59 2.21 -15.03
C HIS A 110 -8.68 1.13 -15.11
N CYS A 111 -8.85 0.34 -14.06
CA CYS A 111 -9.90 -0.67 -13.96
C CYS A 111 -11.30 -0.04 -14.02
N TYR A 112 -11.53 1.07 -13.32
CA TYR A 112 -12.78 1.82 -13.41
C TYR A 112 -13.04 2.33 -14.83
N GLY A 113 -12.01 2.91 -15.47
CA GLY A 113 -12.08 3.36 -16.86
C GLY A 113 -12.47 2.22 -17.80
N ARG A 114 -11.86 1.04 -17.67
CA ARG A 114 -12.24 -0.14 -18.48
C ARG A 114 -13.65 -0.62 -18.19
N PHE A 115 -14.03 -0.72 -16.91
CA PHE A 115 -15.37 -1.13 -16.50
C PHE A 115 -16.46 -0.21 -17.06
N ALA A 116 -16.23 1.11 -17.07
CA ALA A 116 -17.20 2.08 -17.58
C ALA A 116 -17.56 1.84 -19.06
N TRP A 117 -16.63 1.29 -19.85
CA TRP A 117 -16.82 1.02 -21.28
C TRP A 117 -17.28 -0.42 -21.55
N THR A 118 -16.64 -1.41 -20.95
CA THR A 118 -16.90 -2.83 -21.27
C THR A 118 -17.98 -3.48 -20.39
N ARG A 119 -18.24 -2.92 -19.19
CA ARG A 119 -19.11 -3.49 -18.14
C ARG A 119 -18.73 -4.89 -17.67
N GLU A 120 -17.49 -5.32 -17.94
CA GLU A 120 -17.00 -6.63 -17.50
C GLU A 120 -16.69 -6.62 -15.99
N THR A 121 -17.24 -7.58 -15.27
CA THR A 121 -17.13 -7.64 -13.80
C THR A 121 -15.71 -7.86 -13.31
N GLY A 122 -14.83 -8.47 -14.11
CA GLY A 122 -13.41 -8.62 -13.79
C GLY A 122 -12.70 -7.28 -13.55
N TYR A 123 -13.02 -6.26 -14.34
CA TYR A 123 -12.48 -4.91 -14.12
C TYR A 123 -13.05 -4.25 -12.86
N LEU A 124 -14.32 -4.52 -12.53
CA LEU A 124 -14.91 -4.02 -11.28
C LEU A 124 -14.22 -4.62 -10.04
N LEU A 125 -13.96 -5.93 -10.05
CA LEU A 125 -13.28 -6.61 -8.95
C LEU A 125 -11.86 -6.04 -8.73
N GLY A 126 -11.11 -5.84 -9.82
CA GLY A 126 -9.79 -5.21 -9.76
C GLY A 126 -9.84 -3.77 -9.24
N CYS A 127 -10.88 -3.01 -9.62
CA CYS A 127 -11.12 -1.65 -9.14
C CYS A 127 -11.38 -1.62 -7.63
N VAL A 128 -12.27 -2.48 -7.13
CA VAL A 128 -12.64 -2.50 -5.72
C VAL A 128 -11.44 -2.88 -4.86
N GLY A 129 -10.75 -3.97 -5.18
CA GLY A 129 -9.63 -4.42 -4.35
C GLY A 129 -8.45 -3.44 -4.38
N SER A 130 -8.08 -2.91 -5.54
CA SER A 130 -7.03 -1.88 -5.63
C SER A 130 -7.46 -0.57 -4.95
N GLY A 131 -8.75 -0.23 -4.99
CA GLY A 131 -9.32 0.94 -4.30
C GLY A 131 -9.23 0.82 -2.78
N VAL A 132 -9.51 -0.35 -2.21
CA VAL A 132 -9.38 -0.61 -0.76
C VAL A 132 -7.93 -0.43 -0.32
N PHE A 133 -6.96 -1.00 -1.05
CA PHE A 133 -5.55 -0.82 -0.72
C PHE A 133 -5.06 0.61 -0.96
N ALA A 134 -5.56 1.31 -1.98
CA ALA A 134 -5.26 2.73 -2.15
C ALA A 134 -5.76 3.57 -0.96
N ALA A 135 -6.99 3.32 -0.48
CA ALA A 135 -7.53 4.01 0.68
C ALA A 135 -6.74 3.70 1.96
N PHE A 136 -6.35 2.44 2.17
CA PHE A 136 -5.54 2.04 3.31
C PHE A 136 -4.11 2.61 3.24
N GLY A 137 -3.52 2.67 2.05
CA GLY A 137 -2.23 3.29 1.81
C GLY A 137 -2.24 4.79 2.09
N ILE A 138 -3.29 5.50 1.65
CA ILE A 138 -3.51 6.92 2.00
C ILE A 138 -3.61 7.09 3.52
N TYR A 139 -4.35 6.21 4.21
CA TYR A 139 -4.42 6.21 5.66
C TYR A 139 -3.02 6.06 6.29
N CYS A 140 -2.20 5.11 5.80
CA CYS A 140 -0.83 4.95 6.28
C CYS A 140 0.05 6.18 6.00
N VAL A 141 -0.05 6.80 4.82
CA VAL A 141 0.71 8.03 4.51
C VAL A 141 0.30 9.20 5.40
N MET A 142 -0.99 9.37 5.66
CA MET A 142 -1.51 10.49 6.43
C MET A 142 -1.30 10.35 7.93
N PHE A 143 -1.36 9.12 8.46
CA PHE A 143 -1.42 8.89 9.90
C PHE A 143 -0.28 8.04 10.45
N ALA A 144 0.51 7.34 9.62
CA ALA A 144 1.57 6.44 10.10
C ALA A 144 2.98 7.08 10.14
N GLY A 145 3.15 8.32 9.65
CA GLY A 145 4.44 9.02 9.63
C GLY A 145 4.76 9.88 10.87
N ASP A 146 3.79 10.14 11.74
CA ASP A 146 3.99 11.09 12.85
C ASP A 146 4.68 10.43 14.05
N LYS A 147 5.94 10.81 14.28
CA LYS A 147 6.57 10.65 15.60
C LYS A 147 5.87 11.63 16.53
N ALA A 148 5.19 11.16 17.57
CA ALA A 148 4.58 12.02 18.57
C ALA A 148 5.66 12.88 19.26
N MET A 149 5.73 14.17 18.91
CA MET A 149 6.62 15.14 19.52
C MET A 149 5.82 15.87 20.58
N THR A 150 6.01 15.51 21.85
CA THR A 150 5.40 16.25 22.95
C THR A 150 6.33 17.37 23.40
N SER A 151 5.79 18.58 23.62
CA SER A 151 6.58 19.70 24.14
C SER A 151 7.07 19.38 25.56
N ARG A 152 8.36 19.56 25.80
CA ARG A 152 9.00 19.23 27.09
C ARG A 152 8.43 20.03 28.25
N TYR A 153 8.02 21.28 28.00
CA TYR A 153 7.64 22.23 29.05
C TYR A 153 6.13 22.25 29.32
N HIS A 154 5.30 22.29 28.27
CA HIS A 154 3.84 22.39 28.43
C HIS A 154 3.10 21.05 28.26
N LYS A 155 3.83 19.95 27.98
CA LYS A 155 3.26 18.62 27.70
C LYS A 155 2.16 18.63 26.62
N PHE A 156 2.22 19.60 25.71
CA PHE A 156 1.32 19.67 24.57
C PHE A 156 1.86 18.82 23.43
N ASP A 157 0.97 18.12 22.75
CA ASP A 157 1.30 17.40 21.52
C ASP A 157 1.63 18.40 20.40
N GLN A 158 2.89 18.39 19.94
CA GLN A 158 3.38 19.21 18.83
C GLN A 158 3.19 18.54 17.48
N SER A 159 2.97 17.23 17.44
CA SER A 159 2.72 16.45 16.20
C SER A 159 1.24 16.50 15.82
N THR A 160 0.65 17.69 15.88
CA THR A 160 -0.71 17.92 15.44
C THR A 160 -0.70 18.33 13.98
N SER A 161 -1.06 17.43 13.07
CA SER A 161 -1.34 17.78 11.68
C SER A 161 -2.68 18.52 11.58
N GLY A 162 -2.77 19.48 10.66
CA GLY A 162 -3.97 20.27 10.38
C GLY A 162 -4.72 19.82 9.13
N PHE A 163 -4.42 18.62 8.63
CA PHE A 163 -4.94 18.07 7.39
C PHE A 163 -5.72 16.77 7.70
N PRO A 164 -6.89 16.53 7.08
CA PRO A 164 -7.58 17.40 6.11
C PRO A 164 -8.44 18.49 6.76
N PHE A 165 -8.60 18.48 8.09
CA PHE A 165 -9.42 19.44 8.81
C PHE A 165 -8.61 20.27 9.81
N LYS A 166 -9.03 21.52 10.00
CA LYS A 166 -8.40 22.46 10.93
C LYS A 166 -8.45 21.93 12.37
N ASN A 167 -7.30 21.63 12.93
CA ASN A 167 -7.17 21.14 14.30
C ASN A 167 -7.17 22.31 15.31
N SER A 168 -8.31 22.54 15.96
CA SER A 168 -8.46 23.56 17.02
C SER A 168 -7.62 23.25 18.26
N GLN A 169 -7.24 21.99 18.46
CA GLN A 169 -6.43 21.49 19.57
C GLN A 169 -4.91 21.49 19.27
N SER A 170 -4.48 22.02 18.11
CA SER A 170 -3.06 22.02 17.74
C SER A 170 -2.18 22.76 18.75
N TYR A 171 -0.92 22.33 18.94
CA TYR A 171 0.03 23.04 19.81
C TYR A 171 0.13 24.52 19.45
N ARG A 172 0.11 24.85 18.16
CA ARG A 172 0.15 26.25 17.70
C ARG A 172 -1.06 27.04 18.17
N SER A 173 -2.26 26.45 18.14
CA SER A 173 -3.48 27.07 18.65
C SER A 173 -3.44 27.22 20.18
N LYS A 174 -3.02 26.18 20.92
CA LYS A 174 -2.92 26.23 22.38
C LYS A 174 -1.84 27.19 22.88
N LYS A 175 -0.69 27.24 22.20
CA LYS A 175 0.39 28.18 22.48
C LYS A 175 -0.04 29.63 22.22
N LYS A 176 -0.88 29.88 21.21
CA LYS A 176 -1.38 31.23 20.89
C LYS A 176 -2.46 31.71 21.88
N ALA A 177 -3.11 30.80 22.60
CA ALA A 177 -4.14 31.09 23.59
C ALA A 177 -3.61 31.25 25.04
N LEU A 178 -2.31 30.99 25.25
CA LEU A 178 -1.57 31.26 26.47
C LEU A 178 -0.86 32.62 26.36
#